data_AF-A0A7M3W8C6-F1
#
_entry.id   AF-A0A7M3W8C6-F1
#
_cell.length_a   1.000
_cell.length_b   1.000
_cell.length_c   1.000
_cell.angle_alpha   90.00
_cell.angle_beta   90.00
_cell.angle_gamma   90.00
#
_symmetry.space_group_name_H-M   'P 1'
#
loop_
_entity.id
_entity.type
_entity.pdbx_description
1 polymer ?
#
loop_
_entity_poly.entity_id
_entity_poly.type
_entity_poly.pdbx_seq_one_letter_code
_entity_poly.pdbx_strand_id
1 'polypeptide(L)'
;VDSPRRVDSTTVEAVDSWPEIIFSRDPRRGTSLIAPRGLSPVLFGLRATAEQAAKKACHLLVHSEETEPVQGWRVFQTNQASGDHLGDNWLLEVRDVSIDPVRKHAHIITNGPDVLCYAEGGPVNALARWVKEGDVIEVAGLVDHDEQLHAERLKLKSWVPRSRQRPLCPECLIRMKSMGAGQGIRCPKCKRREPDEWIDLPGSPPFTTWVEPPVDARRHLARPLEWEDMSRLDVNLPNDEEQSTS
;
A
#
# COMPACT_ATOMS: atom_id res chain seq x y z
N VAL A 1 -17.66 -5.45 33.74
CA VAL A 1 -16.75 -6.05 32.73
C VAL A 1 -17.52 -6.60 31.53
N ASP A 2 -18.87 -6.70 31.58
CA ASP A 2 -19.69 -7.29 30.50
C ASP A 2 -20.46 -6.28 29.62
N SER A 3 -20.19 -4.98 29.75
CA SER A 3 -20.78 -3.94 28.90
C SER A 3 -19.77 -3.45 27.86
N PRO A 4 -20.22 -3.05 26.65
CA PRO A 4 -19.37 -2.31 25.71
C PRO A 4 -18.74 -1.11 26.41
N ARG A 5 -17.44 -0.93 26.22
CA ARG A 5 -16.69 0.19 26.78
C ARG A 5 -17.24 1.51 26.25
N ARG A 6 -17.35 2.51 27.11
CA ARG A 6 -17.84 3.84 26.74
C ARG A 6 -16.71 4.84 26.81
N VAL A 7 -16.35 5.40 25.66
CA VAL A 7 -15.34 6.44 25.51
C VAL A 7 -15.91 7.48 24.56
N ASP A 8 -15.88 8.74 24.97
CA ASP A 8 -16.49 9.85 24.25
C ASP A 8 -15.90 10.01 22.85
N SER A 9 -16.72 9.74 21.85
CA SER A 9 -16.34 9.81 20.44
C SER A 9 -15.97 11.21 19.99
N THR A 10 -16.63 12.25 20.50
CA THR A 10 -16.32 13.65 20.16
C THR A 10 -14.96 14.04 20.69
N THR A 11 -14.63 13.61 21.91
CA THR A 11 -13.28 13.82 22.47
C THR A 11 -12.23 13.00 21.72
N VAL A 12 -12.53 11.77 21.31
CA VAL A 12 -11.64 10.94 20.46
C VAL A 12 -11.34 11.63 19.13
N GLU A 13 -12.36 12.11 18.42
CA GLU A 13 -12.19 12.84 17.15
C GLU A 13 -11.37 14.12 17.33
N ALA A 14 -11.59 14.85 18.42
CA ALA A 14 -10.83 16.05 18.72
C ALA A 14 -9.34 15.75 18.97
N VAL A 15 -9.00 14.68 19.69
CA VAL A 15 -7.59 14.29 19.91
C VAL A 15 -6.94 13.65 18.68
N ASP A 16 -7.71 12.93 17.85
CA ASP A 16 -7.21 12.37 16.57
C ASP A 16 -6.73 13.46 15.61
N SER A 17 -7.29 14.67 15.71
CA SER A 17 -6.85 15.82 14.91
C SER A 17 -5.47 16.36 15.29
N TRP A 18 -4.86 15.87 16.38
CA TRP A 18 -3.55 16.35 16.84
C TRP A 18 -2.43 15.66 16.07
N PRO A 19 -1.42 16.39 15.60
CA PRO A 19 -0.34 15.83 14.79
C PRO A 19 0.52 14.81 15.56
N GLU A 20 0.57 14.89 16.88
CA GLU A 20 1.31 13.96 17.72
C GLU A 20 0.55 12.65 17.99
N ILE A 21 -0.76 12.61 17.77
CA ILE A 21 -1.58 11.43 18.06
C ILE A 21 -1.58 10.49 16.86
N ILE A 22 -1.39 9.21 17.13
CA ILE A 22 -1.41 8.16 16.12
C ILE A 22 -2.27 6.99 16.56
N PHE A 23 -3.02 6.44 15.62
CA PHE A 23 -3.75 5.20 15.83
C PHE A 23 -3.33 4.17 14.79
N SER A 24 -3.35 2.88 15.13
CA SER A 24 -3.35 1.78 14.15
C SER A 24 -4.75 1.50 13.61
N ARG A 25 -5.72 2.38 13.88
CA ARG A 25 -7.14 2.16 13.64
C ARG A 25 -7.84 3.49 13.46
N ASP A 26 -8.49 3.69 12.31
CA ASP A 26 -9.09 4.97 11.91
C ASP A 26 -10.40 5.27 12.66
N PRO A 27 -10.41 6.20 13.62
CA PRO A 27 -11.60 6.48 14.43
C PRO A 27 -12.76 7.04 13.58
N ARG A 28 -12.49 7.64 12.42
CA ARG A 28 -13.50 8.22 11.51
C ARG A 28 -14.41 7.18 10.86
N ARG A 29 -14.06 5.90 10.92
CA ARG A 29 -14.89 4.80 10.37
C ARG A 29 -15.97 4.29 11.35
N GLY A 30 -16.23 5.01 12.43
CA GLY A 30 -17.37 4.77 13.33
C GLY A 30 -17.21 3.56 14.27
N THR A 31 -15.99 3.06 14.42
CA THR A 31 -15.68 2.10 15.49
C THR A 31 -14.77 2.79 16.49
N SER A 32 -15.11 2.76 17.79
CA SER A 32 -14.24 3.30 18.84
C SER A 32 -13.05 2.35 19.01
N LEU A 33 -11.95 2.70 18.35
CA LEU A 33 -10.84 1.76 18.11
C LEU A 33 -9.74 1.81 19.17
N ILE A 34 -9.75 2.83 20.01
CA ILE A 34 -8.85 2.94 21.17
C ILE A 34 -9.27 1.99 22.30
N ALA A 35 -10.54 1.62 22.35
CA ALA A 35 -11.07 0.68 23.33
C ALA A 35 -10.89 -0.77 22.83
N PRO A 36 -10.24 -1.67 23.59
CA PRO A 36 -10.18 -3.07 23.22
C PRO A 36 -11.58 -3.70 23.25
N ARG A 37 -11.81 -4.77 22.48
CA ARG A 37 -13.09 -5.51 22.49
C ARG A 37 -13.13 -6.68 23.48
N GLY A 38 -11.97 -7.18 23.90
CA GLY A 38 -11.88 -8.30 24.84
C GLY A 38 -12.24 -7.92 26.29
N LEU A 39 -12.15 -8.86 27.22
CA LEU A 39 -12.48 -8.66 28.65
C LEU A 39 -11.36 -8.01 29.47
N SER A 40 -10.36 -7.41 28.82
CA SER A 40 -9.20 -6.75 29.45
C SER A 40 -9.62 -5.60 30.39
N PRO A 41 -8.89 -5.31 31.48
CA PRO A 41 -9.17 -4.15 32.31
C PRO A 41 -8.88 -2.80 31.62
N VAL A 42 -8.22 -2.80 30.46
CA VAL A 42 -7.90 -1.58 29.71
C VAL A 42 -9.18 -0.96 29.16
N LEU A 43 -9.46 0.30 29.51
CA LEU A 43 -10.57 1.08 28.96
C LEU A 43 -10.27 1.57 27.54
N PHE A 44 -9.15 2.27 27.38
CA PHE A 44 -8.67 2.69 26.07
C PHE A 44 -7.14 2.77 26.05
N GLY A 45 -6.57 2.74 24.84
CA GLY A 45 -5.18 3.04 24.58
C GLY A 45 -5.07 4.03 23.42
N LEU A 46 -4.46 5.18 23.69
CA LEU A 46 -4.02 6.13 22.66
C LEU A 46 -2.51 6.05 22.52
N ARG A 47 -2.00 6.39 21.33
CA ARG A 47 -0.56 6.47 21.09
C ARG A 47 -0.23 7.89 20.67
N ALA A 48 0.96 8.32 21.05
CA ALA A 48 1.47 9.62 20.66
C ALA A 48 2.97 9.55 20.40
N THR A 49 3.47 10.47 19.60
CA THR A 49 4.92 10.69 19.36
C THR A 49 5.59 11.46 20.50
N ALA A 50 4.81 12.11 21.37
CA ALA A 50 5.30 12.89 22.50
C ALA A 50 4.57 12.55 23.81
N GLU A 51 5.33 12.39 24.91
CA GLU A 51 4.79 12.07 26.23
C GLU A 51 3.73 13.10 26.69
N GLN A 52 3.99 14.38 26.46
CA GLN A 52 3.09 15.44 26.89
C GLN A 52 1.77 15.45 26.12
N ALA A 53 1.81 15.14 24.82
CA ALA A 53 0.61 14.95 24.01
C ALA A 53 -0.20 13.75 24.52
N ALA A 54 0.46 12.63 24.82
CA ALA A 54 -0.21 11.45 25.39
C ALA A 54 -0.90 11.76 26.73
N LYS A 55 -0.21 12.46 27.64
CA LYS A 55 -0.77 12.89 28.94
C LYS A 55 -1.99 13.78 28.76
N LYS A 56 -1.88 14.81 27.90
CA LYS A 56 -2.96 15.78 27.67
C LYS A 56 -4.18 15.12 27.01
N ALA A 57 -3.98 14.30 25.98
CA ALA A 57 -5.06 13.58 25.32
C ALA A 57 -5.74 12.58 26.27
N CYS A 58 -4.96 11.85 27.08
CA CYS A 58 -5.51 10.95 28.09
C CYS A 58 -6.34 11.70 29.13
N HIS A 59 -5.83 12.84 29.61
CA HIS A 59 -6.56 13.67 30.57
C HIS A 59 -7.91 14.16 30.02
N LEU A 60 -7.96 14.59 28.75
CA LEU A 60 -9.21 15.01 28.11
C LEU A 60 -10.23 13.86 28.04
N LEU A 61 -9.80 12.68 27.61
CA LEU A 61 -10.68 11.51 27.53
C LEU A 61 -11.18 11.06 28.90
N VAL A 62 -10.30 10.99 29.91
CA VAL A 62 -10.67 10.56 31.27
C VAL A 62 -11.72 11.48 31.93
N HIS A 63 -11.70 12.78 31.62
CA HIS A 63 -12.58 13.78 32.24
C HIS A 63 -13.76 14.19 31.35
N SER A 64 -13.94 13.52 30.22
CA SER A 64 -15.05 13.80 29.31
C SER A 64 -16.35 13.15 29.84
N GLU A 65 -17.49 13.78 29.56
CA GLU A 65 -18.80 13.41 30.11
C GLU A 65 -19.26 12.00 29.70
N GLU A 66 -18.98 11.59 28.46
CA GLU A 66 -19.45 10.30 27.90
C GLU A 66 -18.44 9.16 28.08
N THR A 67 -17.30 9.42 28.73
CA THR A 67 -16.30 8.40 29.05
C THR A 67 -16.59 7.76 30.41
N GLU A 68 -16.60 6.42 30.47
CA GLU A 68 -16.87 5.73 31.73
C GLU A 68 -15.76 5.95 32.79
N PRO A 69 -16.07 5.83 34.09
CA PRO A 69 -15.12 6.13 35.16
C PRO A 69 -13.82 5.35 35.04
N VAL A 70 -12.70 6.08 35.03
CA VAL A 70 -11.35 5.49 34.92
C VAL A 70 -10.74 5.33 36.31
N GLN A 71 -10.34 4.10 36.66
CA GLN A 71 -9.68 3.83 37.96
C GLN A 71 -8.26 4.40 38.04
N GLY A 72 -7.58 4.50 36.90
CA GLY A 72 -6.24 5.05 36.79
C GLY A 72 -5.71 4.95 35.36
N TRP A 73 -4.66 5.71 35.07
CA TRP A 73 -3.98 5.70 33.77
C TRP A 73 -2.47 5.82 33.95
N ARG A 74 -1.73 5.39 32.93
CA ARG A 74 -0.26 5.51 32.87
C ARG A 74 0.17 5.65 31.41
N VAL A 75 1.23 6.43 31.20
CA VAL A 75 1.90 6.54 29.89
C VAL A 75 3.07 5.56 29.88
N PHE A 76 3.20 4.84 28.77
CA PHE A 76 4.30 3.92 28.51
C PHE A 76 5.08 4.41 27.28
N GLN A 77 6.40 4.32 27.35
CA GLN A 77 7.22 4.35 26.15
C GLN A 77 7.19 2.95 25.51
N THR A 78 6.96 2.88 24.20
CA THR A 78 6.78 1.61 23.49
C THR A 78 7.54 1.62 22.16
N ASN A 79 7.72 0.46 21.55
CA ASN A 79 8.21 0.32 20.19
C ASN A 79 7.08 0.33 19.13
N GLN A 80 5.86 0.72 19.50
CA GLN A 80 4.76 0.80 18.54
C GLN A 80 5.05 1.88 17.49
N ALA A 81 4.64 1.63 16.25
CA ALA A 81 4.96 2.47 15.08
C ALA A 81 6.46 2.71 14.83
N SER A 82 7.34 1.83 15.33
CA SER A 82 8.78 1.95 15.12
C SER A 82 9.27 1.29 13.82
N GLY A 83 8.60 0.24 13.35
CA GLY A 83 9.04 -0.59 12.23
C GLY A 83 10.18 -1.55 12.59
N ASP A 84 10.55 -1.67 13.86
CA ASP A 84 11.71 -2.45 14.33
C ASP A 84 11.60 -3.97 14.10
N HIS A 85 10.41 -4.45 13.76
CA HIS A 85 10.16 -5.85 13.43
C HIS A 85 10.45 -6.19 11.97
N LEU A 86 10.61 -5.21 11.09
CA LEU A 86 10.90 -5.44 9.68
C LEU A 86 12.41 -5.63 9.48
N GLY A 87 12.75 -6.63 8.68
CA GLY A 87 14.11 -6.82 8.17
C GLY A 87 14.35 -6.03 6.89
N ASP A 88 15.31 -6.48 6.10
CA ASP A 88 15.56 -5.93 4.77
C ASP A 88 14.37 -6.12 3.83
N ASN A 89 14.25 -5.20 2.86
CA ASN A 89 13.24 -5.31 1.81
C ASN A 89 13.58 -6.45 0.84
N TRP A 90 12.53 -7.10 0.35
CA TRP A 90 12.63 -8.12 -0.69
C TRP A 90 12.48 -7.50 -2.07
N LEU A 91 13.45 -7.68 -2.95
CA LEU A 91 13.32 -7.34 -4.37
C LEU A 91 12.97 -8.62 -5.15
N LEU A 92 11.76 -8.68 -5.68
CA LEU A 92 11.17 -9.90 -6.23
C LEU A 92 10.67 -9.68 -7.65
N GLU A 93 10.88 -10.67 -8.50
CA GLU A 93 10.29 -10.74 -9.84
C GLU A 93 8.99 -11.54 -9.79
N VAL A 94 7.91 -10.97 -10.32
CA VAL A 94 6.59 -11.59 -10.36
C VAL A 94 6.57 -12.67 -11.43
N ARG A 95 6.16 -13.88 -11.04
CA ARG A 95 5.95 -15.03 -11.93
C ARG A 95 4.48 -15.27 -12.25
N ASP A 96 3.60 -15.05 -11.27
CA ASP A 96 2.16 -15.14 -11.46
C ASP A 96 1.42 -14.36 -10.36
N VAL A 97 0.15 -14.04 -10.61
CA VAL A 97 -0.72 -13.38 -9.65
C VAL A 97 -2.07 -14.08 -9.62
N SER A 98 -2.46 -14.59 -8.46
CA SER A 98 -3.79 -15.16 -8.22
C SER A 98 -4.55 -14.37 -7.17
N ILE A 99 -5.87 -14.33 -7.30
CA ILE A 99 -6.75 -13.62 -6.37
C ILE A 99 -7.73 -14.63 -5.79
N ASP A 100 -7.76 -14.73 -4.46
CA ASP A 100 -8.73 -15.57 -3.78
C ASP A 100 -10.16 -15.14 -4.18
N PRO A 101 -10.99 -16.03 -4.72
CA PRO A 101 -12.29 -15.66 -5.27
C PRO A 101 -13.28 -15.18 -4.20
N VAL A 102 -13.10 -15.55 -2.94
CA VAL A 102 -13.99 -15.21 -1.83
C VAL A 102 -13.38 -14.11 -0.97
N ARG A 103 -12.18 -14.33 -0.44
CA ARG A 103 -11.49 -13.42 0.48
C ARG A 103 -10.88 -12.21 -0.21
N LYS A 104 -10.68 -12.28 -1.53
CA LYS A 104 -10.08 -11.21 -2.35
C LYS A 104 -8.64 -10.87 -1.98
N HIS A 105 -7.96 -11.75 -1.25
CA HIS A 105 -6.51 -11.64 -1.03
C HIS A 105 -5.78 -11.87 -2.34
N ALA A 106 -4.73 -11.08 -2.59
CA ALA A 106 -3.87 -11.26 -3.74
C ALA A 106 -2.65 -12.06 -3.31
N HIS A 107 -2.35 -13.12 -4.06
CA HIS A 107 -1.17 -13.96 -3.92
C HIS A 107 -0.27 -13.72 -5.13
N ILE A 108 0.93 -13.21 -4.88
CA ILE A 108 1.93 -12.98 -5.92
C ILE A 108 2.97 -14.09 -5.81
N ILE A 109 3.05 -14.93 -6.84
CA ILE A 109 4.08 -15.95 -6.95
C ILE A 109 5.34 -15.27 -7.49
N THR A 110 6.49 -15.52 -6.86
CA THR A 110 7.73 -14.81 -7.21
C THR A 110 8.93 -15.73 -7.46
N ASN A 111 10.09 -15.15 -7.74
CA ASN A 111 11.37 -15.84 -7.77
C ASN A 111 12.01 -16.08 -6.39
N GLY A 112 11.38 -15.59 -5.32
CA GLY A 112 11.73 -15.84 -3.92
C GLY A 112 10.50 -16.32 -3.14
N PRO A 113 10.23 -15.81 -1.92
CA PRO A 113 9.02 -16.15 -1.20
C PRO A 113 7.77 -15.62 -1.92
N ASP A 114 6.68 -16.39 -1.85
CA ASP A 114 5.38 -15.93 -2.33
C ASP A 114 4.85 -14.83 -1.41
N VAL A 115 4.22 -13.82 -2.01
CA VAL A 115 3.75 -12.63 -1.30
C VAL A 115 2.24 -12.68 -1.11
N LEU A 116 1.78 -12.55 0.13
CA LEU A 116 0.37 -12.41 0.48
C LEU A 116 0.02 -10.96 0.76
N CYS A 117 -0.97 -10.46 0.02
CA CYS A 117 -1.54 -9.13 0.16
C CYS A 117 -3.03 -9.25 0.56
N TYR A 118 -3.33 -9.09 1.84
CA TYR A 118 -4.69 -9.13 2.39
C TYR A 118 -5.62 -8.08 1.75
N ALA A 119 -6.91 -8.38 1.66
CA ALA A 119 -7.90 -7.51 1.01
C ALA A 119 -8.06 -6.17 1.75
N GLU A 120 -7.95 -6.23 3.06
CA GLU A 120 -7.95 -5.10 4.00
C GLU A 120 -6.74 -4.19 3.81
N GLY A 121 -5.68 -4.67 3.14
CA GLY A 121 -4.47 -3.92 2.84
C GLY A 121 -4.67 -2.75 1.86
N GLY A 122 -5.88 -2.58 1.30
CA GLY A 122 -6.27 -1.41 0.52
C GLY A 122 -5.29 -1.12 -0.63
N PRO A 123 -4.51 -0.03 -0.59
CA PRO A 123 -3.49 0.29 -1.59
C PRO A 123 -2.52 -0.86 -1.91
N VAL A 124 -2.09 -1.62 -0.89
CA VAL A 124 -1.19 -2.78 -1.08
C VAL A 124 -1.87 -3.85 -1.92
N ASN A 125 -3.12 -4.20 -1.61
CA ASN A 125 -3.88 -5.19 -2.38
C ASN A 125 -4.21 -4.68 -3.79
N ALA A 126 -4.55 -3.40 -3.93
CA ALA A 126 -4.84 -2.78 -5.21
C ALA A 126 -3.62 -2.82 -6.15
N LEU A 127 -2.41 -2.53 -5.62
CA LEU A 127 -1.17 -2.65 -6.38
C LEU A 127 -0.88 -4.12 -6.71
N ALA A 128 -0.99 -5.03 -5.73
CA ALA A 128 -0.77 -6.46 -5.94
C ALA A 128 -1.69 -7.09 -7.00
N ARG A 129 -2.89 -6.54 -7.20
CA ARG A 129 -3.82 -6.99 -8.25
C ARG A 129 -3.55 -6.39 -9.62
N TRP A 130 -2.73 -5.35 -9.68
CA TRP A 130 -2.36 -4.68 -10.93
C TRP A 130 -1.08 -5.27 -11.54
N VAL A 131 -0.16 -5.76 -10.72
CA VAL A 131 1.08 -6.39 -11.19
C VAL A 131 0.79 -7.65 -12.01
N LYS A 132 1.75 -8.05 -12.85
CA LYS A 132 1.68 -9.25 -13.69
C LYS A 132 3.06 -9.88 -13.82
N GLU A 133 3.10 -11.08 -14.39
CA GLU A 133 4.33 -11.78 -14.73
C GLU A 133 5.35 -10.86 -15.45
N GLY A 134 6.60 -10.88 -14.96
CA GLY A 134 7.72 -10.08 -15.44
C GLY A 134 7.88 -8.70 -14.78
N ASP A 135 6.96 -8.29 -13.91
CA ASP A 135 7.14 -7.09 -13.09
C ASP A 135 8.16 -7.31 -11.97
N VAL A 136 8.81 -6.24 -11.53
CA VAL A 136 9.68 -6.26 -10.35
C VAL A 136 9.07 -5.42 -9.24
N ILE A 137 8.91 -6.03 -8.07
CA ILE A 137 8.35 -5.43 -6.88
C ILE A 137 9.37 -5.39 -5.74
N GLU A 138 9.25 -4.39 -4.88
CA GLU A 138 9.94 -4.30 -3.62
C GLU A 138 8.93 -4.45 -2.48
N VAL A 139 9.19 -5.35 -1.54
CA VAL A 139 8.24 -5.74 -0.49
C VAL A 139 8.90 -5.63 0.88
N ALA A 140 8.24 -4.92 1.79
CA ALA A 140 8.59 -4.97 3.21
C ALA A 140 7.48 -5.73 3.95
N GLY A 141 7.84 -6.73 4.74
CA GLY A 141 6.87 -7.60 5.38
C GLY A 141 7.50 -8.65 6.28
N LEU A 142 6.66 -9.55 6.79
CA LEU A 142 7.07 -10.65 7.64
C LEU A 142 6.81 -11.97 6.94
N VAL A 143 7.80 -12.85 6.94
CA VAL A 143 7.61 -14.24 6.52
C VAL A 143 6.95 -15.00 7.66
N ASP A 144 5.87 -15.70 7.36
CA ASP A 144 5.15 -16.51 8.32
C ASP A 144 5.72 -17.94 8.41
N HIS A 145 5.07 -18.81 9.18
CA HIS A 145 5.50 -20.20 9.35
C HIS A 145 5.36 -21.08 8.10
N ASP A 146 4.53 -20.67 7.14
CA ASP A 146 4.30 -21.36 5.87
C ASP A 146 5.21 -20.79 4.76
N GLU A 147 6.27 -20.06 5.15
CA GLU A 147 7.24 -19.39 4.27
C GLU A 147 6.62 -18.33 3.35
N GLN A 148 5.45 -17.80 3.71
CA GLN A 148 4.77 -16.76 2.93
C GLN A 148 5.08 -15.37 3.46
N LEU A 149 5.46 -14.45 2.57
CA LEU A 149 5.75 -13.06 2.91
C LEU A 149 4.45 -12.25 3.00
N HIS A 150 4.04 -11.89 4.21
CA HIS A 150 2.89 -11.02 4.43
C HIS A 150 3.30 -9.56 4.22
N ALA A 151 2.86 -8.96 3.12
CA ALA A 151 3.24 -7.60 2.75
C ALA A 151 2.64 -6.58 3.73
N GLU A 152 3.51 -5.83 4.41
CA GLU A 152 3.15 -4.61 5.13
C GLU A 152 3.32 -3.38 4.26
N ARG A 153 4.21 -3.43 3.27
CA ARG A 153 4.38 -2.41 2.25
C ARG A 153 4.78 -3.04 0.93
N LEU A 154 4.42 -2.37 -0.14
CA LEU A 154 4.69 -2.80 -1.50
C LEU A 154 5.07 -1.60 -2.36
N LYS A 155 6.06 -1.75 -3.23
CA LYS A 155 6.42 -0.78 -4.25
C LYS A 155 6.65 -1.50 -5.56
N LEU A 156 6.12 -0.93 -6.64
CA LEU A 156 6.45 -1.38 -7.98
C LEU A 156 7.76 -0.71 -8.42
N LYS A 157 8.79 -1.50 -8.72
CA LYS A 157 10.12 -1.00 -9.12
C LYS A 157 10.26 -0.89 -10.63
N SER A 158 9.79 -1.88 -11.37
CA SER A 158 9.72 -1.84 -12.83
C SER A 158 8.57 -2.73 -13.28
N TRP A 159 8.10 -2.48 -14.50
CA TRP A 159 6.98 -3.24 -15.04
C TRP A 159 7.06 -3.45 -16.54
N VAL A 160 6.51 -4.56 -16.97
CA VAL A 160 6.39 -4.92 -18.38
C VAL A 160 5.23 -4.18 -19.07
N PRO A 161 5.31 -3.95 -20.39
CA PRO A 161 4.28 -3.24 -21.18
C PRO A 161 2.89 -3.87 -21.05
N ARG A 162 1.83 -3.08 -20.86
CA ARG A 162 0.46 -3.60 -20.65
C ARG A 162 -0.32 -3.81 -21.93
N SER A 163 0.06 -3.11 -22.99
CA SER A 163 -0.61 -3.19 -24.28
C SER A 163 0.39 -2.92 -25.40
N ARG A 164 -0.05 -3.20 -26.63
CA ARG A 164 0.71 -2.92 -27.84
C ARG A 164 -0.13 -2.06 -28.77
N GLN A 165 0.52 -1.16 -29.49
CA GLN A 165 -0.12 -0.34 -30.51
C GLN A 165 0.69 -0.31 -31.80
N ARG A 166 0.03 -0.03 -32.93
CA ARG A 166 0.73 0.16 -34.21
C ARG A 166 1.54 1.47 -34.19
N PRO A 167 2.68 1.58 -34.87
CA PRO A 167 3.40 2.84 -34.97
C PRO A 167 2.56 3.93 -35.66
N LEU A 168 2.96 5.18 -35.44
CA LEU A 168 2.44 6.33 -36.18
C LEU A 168 3.16 6.42 -37.54
N CYS A 169 2.45 6.85 -38.58
CA CYS A 169 3.07 7.13 -39.86
C CYS A 169 4.08 8.28 -39.69
N PRO A 170 5.36 8.13 -40.11
CA PRO A 170 6.39 9.15 -39.89
C PRO A 170 6.13 10.47 -40.63
N GLU A 171 5.24 10.46 -41.63
CA GLU A 171 4.95 11.63 -42.46
C GLU A 171 3.70 12.40 -42.01
N CYS A 172 2.64 11.69 -41.61
CA CYS A 172 1.36 12.32 -41.28
C CYS A 172 0.86 12.03 -39.86
N LEU A 173 1.63 11.30 -39.06
CA LEU A 173 1.37 10.95 -37.66
C LEU A 173 0.03 10.24 -37.41
N ILE A 174 -0.57 9.63 -38.45
CA ILE A 174 -1.77 8.82 -38.31
C ILE A 174 -1.35 7.38 -38.03
N ARG A 175 -2.09 6.72 -37.12
CA ARG A 175 -1.90 5.31 -36.77
C ARG A 175 -1.91 4.42 -38.01
N MET A 176 -0.86 3.61 -38.16
CA MET A 176 -0.77 2.63 -39.24
C MET A 176 -1.71 1.45 -38.99
N LYS A 177 -2.18 0.80 -40.05
CA LYS A 177 -3.10 -0.35 -39.99
C LYS A 177 -2.47 -1.60 -40.59
N SER A 178 -2.74 -2.78 -40.04
CA SER A 178 -2.28 -4.05 -40.64
C SER A 178 -2.86 -4.23 -42.04
N MET A 179 -2.07 -4.81 -42.94
CA MET A 179 -2.51 -5.22 -44.26
C MET A 179 -2.92 -6.70 -44.33
N GLY A 180 -2.69 -7.49 -43.29
CA GLY A 180 -2.86 -8.94 -43.27
C GLY A 180 -1.59 -9.67 -42.83
N ALA A 181 -1.70 -10.96 -42.55
CA ALA A 181 -0.58 -11.78 -42.07
C ALA A 181 0.61 -11.72 -43.05
N GLY A 182 1.77 -11.30 -42.55
CA GLY A 182 3.01 -11.20 -43.34
C GLY A 182 3.04 -10.07 -44.37
N GLN A 183 2.05 -9.15 -44.37
CA GLN A 183 1.96 -8.08 -45.38
C GLN A 183 2.37 -6.70 -44.88
N GLY A 184 2.80 -6.59 -43.62
CA GLY A 184 3.19 -5.34 -42.99
C GLY A 184 2.01 -4.45 -42.59
N ILE A 185 2.31 -3.17 -42.40
CA ILE A 185 1.36 -2.14 -42.03
C ILE A 185 1.32 -1.02 -43.06
N ARG A 186 0.17 -0.35 -43.21
CA ARG A 186 -0.04 0.74 -44.16
C ARG A 186 -0.64 1.97 -43.49
N CYS A 187 -0.12 3.13 -43.86
CA CYS A 187 -0.75 4.40 -43.51
C CYS A 187 -2.06 4.56 -44.32
N PRO A 188 -3.22 4.78 -43.67
CA PRO A 188 -4.48 4.95 -44.38
C PRO A 188 -4.53 6.22 -45.24
N LYS A 189 -3.76 7.25 -44.90
CA LYS A 189 -3.69 8.55 -45.61
C LYS A 189 -2.60 8.55 -46.69
N CYS A 190 -1.33 8.44 -46.30
CA CYS A 190 -0.19 8.50 -47.24
C CYS A 190 -0.01 7.23 -48.08
N LYS A 191 -0.73 6.14 -47.74
CA LYS A 191 -0.63 4.83 -48.39
C LYS A 191 0.75 4.15 -48.31
N ARG A 192 1.74 4.77 -47.67
CA ARG A 192 3.06 4.21 -47.31
C ARG A 192 2.90 2.88 -46.57
N ARG A 193 3.79 1.94 -46.87
CA ARG A 193 3.88 0.64 -46.23
C ARG A 193 5.16 0.58 -45.40
N GLU A 194 5.08 -0.05 -44.24
CA GLU A 194 6.19 -0.30 -43.34
C GLU A 194 6.14 -1.79 -42.91
N PRO A 195 7.23 -2.35 -42.36
CA PRO A 195 7.24 -3.69 -41.77
C PRO A 195 6.17 -3.88 -40.69
N ASP A 196 5.79 -5.14 -40.43
CA ASP A 196 4.80 -5.43 -39.39
C ASP A 196 5.39 -5.20 -38.00
N GLU A 197 5.05 -4.06 -37.40
CA GLU A 197 5.65 -3.62 -36.14
C GLU A 197 4.59 -3.26 -35.10
N TRP A 198 4.91 -3.55 -33.85
CA TRP A 198 4.15 -3.17 -32.67
C TRP A 198 5.05 -2.38 -31.72
N ILE A 199 4.54 -1.27 -31.22
CA ILE A 199 5.16 -0.51 -30.15
C ILE A 199 4.52 -0.95 -28.83
N ASP A 200 5.35 -1.35 -27.89
CA ASP A 200 4.97 -1.65 -26.52
C ASP A 200 4.58 -0.37 -25.78
N LEU A 201 3.44 -0.39 -25.10
CA LEU A 201 2.96 0.71 -24.26
C LEU A 201 3.12 0.34 -22.78
N PRO A 202 3.85 1.15 -21.99
CA PRO A 202 3.86 0.98 -20.55
C PRO A 202 2.45 1.17 -20.00
N GLY A 203 2.12 0.42 -18.95
CA GLY A 203 0.90 0.68 -18.18
C GLY A 203 1.03 1.92 -17.32
N SER A 204 -0.10 2.46 -16.88
CA SER A 204 -0.15 3.39 -15.75
C SER A 204 -0.44 2.58 -14.48
N PRO A 205 0.54 2.40 -13.57
CA PRO A 205 0.27 1.77 -12.29
C PRO A 205 -0.65 2.66 -11.42
N PRO A 206 -1.43 2.07 -10.49
CA PRO A 206 -2.26 2.83 -9.58
C PRO A 206 -1.44 3.64 -8.58
N PHE A 207 -0.19 3.22 -8.32
CA PHE A 207 0.76 3.87 -7.44
C PHE A 207 2.18 3.74 -7.99
N THR A 208 2.97 4.80 -7.89
CA THR A 208 4.37 4.85 -8.37
C THR A 208 5.39 4.84 -7.22
N THR A 209 4.93 5.03 -5.98
CA THR A 209 5.73 5.04 -4.76
C THR A 209 5.37 3.85 -3.88
N TRP A 210 6.00 3.76 -2.70
CA TRP A 210 5.59 2.80 -1.68
C TRP A 210 4.13 3.00 -1.29
N VAL A 211 3.43 1.89 -1.14
CA VAL A 211 2.09 1.84 -0.55
C VAL A 211 2.12 1.05 0.75
N GLU A 212 1.24 1.46 1.67
CA GLU A 212 1.00 0.79 2.94
C GLU A 212 -0.50 0.61 3.17
N PRO A 213 -0.92 -0.31 4.07
CA PRO A 213 -2.31 -0.49 4.43
C PRO A 213 -2.96 0.80 4.95
N PRO A 214 -4.29 0.94 4.80
CA PRO A 214 -5.02 1.98 5.51
C PRO A 214 -4.79 1.85 7.01
N VAL A 215 -4.94 2.96 7.72
CA VAL A 215 -4.58 3.08 9.14
C VAL A 215 -5.10 1.90 9.97
N ASP A 216 -6.35 1.46 9.74
CA ASP A 216 -7.05 0.36 10.41
C ASP A 216 -6.63 -1.06 10.09
N ALA A 217 -5.85 -1.25 9.03
CA ALA A 217 -5.25 -2.54 8.68
C ALA A 217 -3.76 -2.62 9.04
N ARG A 218 -3.18 -1.55 9.62
CA ARG A 218 -1.77 -1.55 10.02
C ARG A 218 -1.55 -2.36 11.28
N ARG A 219 -0.42 -3.08 11.32
CA ARG A 219 0.08 -3.73 12.54
C ARG A 219 0.51 -2.68 13.57
N HIS A 220 0.62 -3.09 14.83
CA HIS A 220 0.98 -2.17 15.92
C HIS A 220 2.40 -1.62 15.82
N LEU A 221 3.32 -2.40 15.26
CA LEU A 221 4.71 -1.99 15.08
C LEU A 221 4.94 -1.26 13.75
N ALA A 222 4.01 -1.35 12.80
CA ALA A 222 4.14 -0.73 11.48
C ALA A 222 4.36 0.78 11.60
N ARG A 223 5.53 1.23 11.17
CA ARG A 223 5.85 2.66 11.06
C ARG A 223 5.07 3.26 9.89
N PRO A 224 4.39 4.41 10.05
CA PRO A 224 3.78 5.11 8.92
C PRO A 224 4.83 5.51 7.88
N LEU A 225 4.53 5.32 6.59
CA LEU A 225 5.38 5.78 5.48
C LEU A 225 5.67 7.28 5.55
N GLU A 226 4.70 8.08 5.98
CA GLU A 226 4.83 9.54 6.16
C GLU A 226 5.92 9.94 7.15
N TRP A 227 6.35 9.02 8.03
CA TRP A 227 7.39 9.25 9.03
C TRP A 227 8.77 8.80 8.58
N GLU A 228 8.88 8.28 7.36
CA GLU A 228 10.15 7.90 6.78
C GLU A 228 10.79 9.10 6.10
N ASP A 229 12.08 9.24 6.35
CA ASP A 229 12.87 10.33 5.79
C ASP A 229 12.96 10.11 4.27
N MET A 230 12.33 11.00 3.50
CA MET A 230 12.24 10.96 2.03
C MET A 230 13.62 10.91 1.33
N SER A 231 14.71 11.14 2.08
CA SER A 231 16.10 11.05 1.61
C SER A 231 16.59 9.63 1.29
N ARG A 232 15.85 8.58 1.67
CA ARG A 232 16.15 7.17 1.33
C ARG A 232 15.27 6.58 0.22
N LEU A 233 14.30 7.32 -0.31
CA LEU A 233 13.22 6.75 -1.12
C LEU A 233 13.34 6.94 -2.65
N ASP A 234 14.34 7.68 -3.12
CA ASP A 234 14.59 7.88 -4.55
C ASP A 234 15.87 7.21 -5.02
N VAL A 235 15.73 6.12 -5.78
CA VAL A 235 16.48 5.89 -7.03
C VAL A 235 15.65 5.04 -8.01
N ASN A 236 15.33 5.71 -9.13
CA ASN A 236 15.00 5.25 -10.49
C ASN A 236 13.80 4.32 -10.74
N LEU A 237 12.78 4.91 -11.38
CA LEU A 237 11.90 4.28 -12.35
C LEU A 237 12.49 4.54 -13.76
N PRO A 238 13.17 3.58 -14.40
CA PRO A 238 13.36 3.65 -15.85
C PRO A 238 12.22 2.90 -16.51
N ASN A 239 11.35 3.60 -17.24
CA ASN A 239 10.76 3.02 -18.45
C ASN A 239 10.27 4.03 -19.49
N ASP A 240 10.92 5.19 -19.57
CA ASP A 240 10.82 6.07 -20.73
C ASP A 240 12.26 6.36 -21.18
N GLU A 241 12.56 6.04 -22.44
CA GLU A 241 13.81 6.36 -23.17
C GLU A 241 15.08 5.52 -22.88
N GLU A 242 15.14 4.25 -23.33
CA GLU A 242 16.41 3.67 -23.84
C GLU A 242 16.17 2.32 -24.57
N GLN A 243 15.34 2.32 -25.62
CA GLN A 243 15.46 1.33 -26.70
C GLN A 243 15.26 2.02 -28.05
N SER A 244 16.17 2.95 -28.34
CA SER A 244 16.52 3.27 -29.73
C SER A 244 18.04 3.36 -29.78
N THR A 245 18.64 2.71 -30.78
CA THR A 245 20.09 2.54 -31.04
C THR A 245 20.71 1.24 -30.51
N SER A 246 20.54 0.16 -31.28
CA SER A 246 21.63 -0.54 -31.99
C SER A 246 21.06 -1.53 -32.98
#